data_AF-A0A3A8F217-F1
#
_entry.id   AF-A0A3A8F217-F1
#
_cell.length_a   1.000
_cell.length_b   1.000
_cell.length_c   1.000
_cell.angle_alpha   90.00
_cell.angle_beta   90.00
_cell.angle_gamma   90.00
#
_symmetry.space_group_name_H-M   'P 1'
#
loop_
_entity.id
_entity.type
_entity.pdbx_description
1 polymer ?
#
loop_
_entity_poly.entity_id
_entity_poly.type
_entity_poly.pdbx_seq_one_letter_code
_entity_poly.pdbx_strand_id
1 'polypeptide(L)'
;MNNFFAGAEVITVFSLQDALEEGVILCLSDKEEHAKDCKQFYKFPVYITSNLYNKHLTAAKAIFPNGTEADAEKINDLMGYTIFDMLNMSVRGSVALNDQSVKFKYALQDTPHTFSDTLITNIATVGPGVNGEPIITFMMPEDQ
;
A
#
# COMPACT_ATOMS: atom_id res chain seq x y z
N MET A 1 -21.03 -16.21 9.25
CA MET A 1 -19.84 -15.46 8.78
C MET A 1 -18.83 -16.48 8.32
N ASN A 2 -18.61 -16.62 7.01
CA ASN A 2 -17.57 -17.49 6.50
C ASN A 2 -16.27 -16.67 6.46
N ASN A 3 -15.38 -16.92 7.41
CA ASN A 3 -14.03 -16.36 7.36
C ASN A 3 -13.36 -16.92 6.11
N PHE A 4 -13.12 -16.07 5.11
CA PHE A 4 -12.47 -16.40 3.84
C PHE A 4 -11.11 -17.10 4.03
N PHE A 5 -10.48 -16.89 5.19
CA PHE A 5 -9.19 -17.44 5.59
C PHE A 5 -9.28 -18.60 6.59
N ALA A 6 -10.47 -19.17 6.85
CA ALA A 6 -10.60 -20.33 7.72
C ALA A 6 -9.91 -21.55 7.08
N GLY A 7 -8.64 -21.75 7.42
CA GLY A 7 -7.78 -22.82 6.90
C GLY A 7 -6.55 -22.35 6.10
N ALA A 8 -6.27 -21.05 6.03
CA ALA A 8 -5.02 -20.57 5.45
C ALA A 8 -3.85 -20.90 6.39
N GLU A 9 -2.76 -21.43 5.84
CA GLU A 9 -1.52 -21.71 6.58
C GLU A 9 -0.82 -20.39 6.89
N VAL A 10 -0.58 -20.12 8.18
CA VAL A 10 0.23 -18.98 8.60
C VAL A 10 1.69 -19.35 8.33
N ILE A 11 2.25 -18.78 7.27
CA ILE A 11 3.61 -19.10 6.82
C ILE A 11 4.65 -18.48 7.77
N THR A 12 4.42 -17.23 8.20
CA THR A 12 5.32 -16.52 9.11
C THR A 12 4.57 -15.41 9.84
N VAL A 13 4.93 -15.14 11.10
CA VAL A 13 4.40 -14.00 11.88
C VAL A 13 5.55 -13.09 12.22
N PHE A 14 5.44 -11.82 11.84
CA PHE A 14 6.45 -10.81 12.14
C PHE A 14 5.96 -9.85 13.21
N SER A 15 6.86 -9.42 14.10
CA SER A 15 6.66 -8.14 14.77
C SER A 15 6.86 -7.01 13.75
N LEU A 16 6.30 -5.82 14.00
CA LEU A 16 6.49 -4.68 13.11
C LEU A 16 7.98 -4.31 12.97
N GLN A 17 8.75 -4.44 14.06
CA GLN A 17 10.18 -4.16 14.06
C GLN A 17 10.92 -5.13 13.14
N ASP A 18 10.68 -6.45 13.28
CA ASP A 18 11.32 -7.46 12.45
C ASP A 18 10.91 -7.30 10.97
N ALA A 19 9.63 -6.99 10.70
CA ALA A 19 9.15 -6.75 9.35
C ALA A 19 9.81 -5.53 8.67
N LEU A 20 10.14 -4.49 9.44
CA LEU A 20 10.88 -3.32 8.96
C LEU A 20 12.35 -3.66 8.70
N GLU A 21 12.98 -4.42 9.60
CA GLU A 21 14.38 -4.86 9.47
C GLU A 21 14.57 -5.81 8.28
N GLU A 22 13.63 -6.72 8.05
CA GLU A 22 13.64 -7.63 6.91
C GLU A 22 13.14 -6.99 5.60
N GLY A 23 12.65 -5.75 5.64
CA GLY A 23 12.14 -5.03 4.47
C GLY A 23 10.86 -5.63 3.89
N VAL A 24 10.11 -6.39 4.69
CA VAL A 24 8.78 -6.93 4.34
C VAL A 24 7.72 -5.83 4.39
N ILE A 25 7.92 -4.82 5.21
CA ILE A 25 7.05 -3.64 5.31
C ILE A 25 7.88 -2.35 5.22
N LEU A 26 7.28 -1.30 4.69
CA LEU A 26 7.90 0.01 4.51
C LEU A 26 7.02 1.07 5.19
N CYS A 27 7.64 2.02 5.88
CA CYS A 27 6.94 3.20 6.36
C CYS A 27 6.76 4.19 5.21
N LEU A 28 5.54 4.32 4.68
CA LEU A 28 5.23 5.32 3.66
C LEU A 28 5.30 6.74 4.21
N SER A 29 5.02 6.92 5.51
CA SER A 29 5.06 8.23 6.16
C SER A 29 6.47 8.81 6.30
N ASP A 30 7.50 7.96 6.25
CA ASP A 30 8.91 8.37 6.30
C ASP A 30 9.52 8.62 4.91
N LYS A 31 8.83 8.23 3.84
CA LYS A 31 9.25 8.50 2.45
C LYS A 31 8.87 9.93 2.09
N GLU A 32 9.85 10.77 1.75
CA GLU A 32 9.66 12.19 1.46
C GLU A 32 8.58 12.42 0.38
N GLU A 33 8.54 11.55 -0.63
CA GLU A 33 7.62 11.61 -1.76
C GLU A 33 6.16 11.34 -1.38
N HIS A 34 5.92 10.63 -0.27
CA HIS A 34 4.58 10.17 0.14
C HIS A 34 4.14 10.70 1.51
N ALA A 35 5.06 11.28 2.29
CA ALA A 35 4.80 11.74 3.65
C ALA A 35 3.68 12.79 3.72
N LYS A 36 3.63 13.70 2.74
CA LYS A 36 2.58 14.73 2.66
C LYS A 36 1.20 14.10 2.42
N ASP A 37 1.11 13.17 1.48
CA ASP A 37 -0.14 12.52 1.13
C ASP A 37 -0.62 11.61 2.27
N CYS A 38 0.29 10.88 2.92
CA CYS A 38 -0.04 10.10 4.11
C CYS A 38 -0.68 10.98 5.20
N LYS A 39 -0.09 12.15 5.49
CA LYS A 39 -0.61 13.12 6.46
C LYS A 39 -1.95 13.75 6.05
N GLN A 40 -2.25 13.79 4.75
CA GLN A 40 -3.53 14.31 4.25
C GLN A 40 -4.69 13.36 4.57
N PHE A 41 -4.47 12.04 4.49
CA PHE A 41 -5.52 11.04 4.68
C PHE A 41 -5.55 10.46 6.11
N TYR A 42 -4.40 10.36 6.77
CA TYR A 42 -4.27 9.71 8.07
C TYR A 42 -3.48 10.57 9.07
N LYS A 43 -3.93 10.56 10.33
CA LYS A 43 -3.23 11.21 11.46
C LYS A 43 -2.11 10.34 12.04
N PHE A 44 -2.07 9.07 11.66
CA PHE A 44 -1.20 8.05 12.19
C PHE A 44 -0.22 7.57 11.12
N PRO A 45 0.94 6.99 11.53
CA PRO A 45 1.89 6.44 10.58
C PRO A 45 1.23 5.41 9.66
N VAL A 46 1.57 5.54 8.38
CA VAL A 46 1.08 4.68 7.30
C VAL A 46 2.22 3.79 6.83
N TYR A 47 1.96 2.49 6.81
CA TYR A 47 2.84 1.45 6.34
C TYR A 47 2.25 0.74 5.12
N ILE A 48 3.13 0.15 4.32
CA ILE A 48 2.76 -0.65 3.14
C ILE A 48 3.63 -1.91 3.09
N THR A 49 3.06 -3.05 2.72
CA THR A 49 3.87 -4.25 2.45
C THR A 49 4.77 -4.02 1.24
N SER A 50 5.99 -4.56 1.28
CA SER A 50 6.93 -4.45 0.17
C SER A 50 6.40 -5.13 -1.08
N ASN A 51 5.62 -6.21 -0.94
CA ASN A 51 4.93 -6.86 -2.05
C ASN A 51 4.00 -5.88 -2.80
N LEU A 52 3.14 -5.17 -2.07
CA LEU A 52 2.23 -4.19 -2.65
C LEU A 52 2.99 -2.99 -3.26
N TYR A 53 4.00 -2.47 -2.56
CA TYR A 53 4.82 -1.36 -3.07
C TYR A 53 5.57 -1.75 -4.35
N ASN A 54 6.17 -2.95 -4.39
CA ASN A 54 6.88 -3.47 -5.56
C ASN A 54 5.94 -3.70 -6.74
N LYS A 55 4.67 -4.03 -6.50
CA LYS A 55 3.66 -4.14 -7.56
C LYS A 55 3.41 -2.80 -8.25
N HIS A 56 3.32 -1.70 -7.49
CA HIS A 56 3.23 -0.35 -8.06
C HIS A 56 4.49 0.00 -8.84
N LEU A 57 5.67 -0.27 -8.26
CA LEU A 57 6.95 0.03 -8.90
C LEU A 57 7.15 -0.73 -10.21
N THR A 58 6.74 -1.99 -10.24
CA THR A 58 6.82 -2.86 -11.42
C THR A 58 5.89 -2.35 -12.52
N ALA A 59 4.66 -1.95 -12.17
CA ALA A 59 3.72 -1.36 -13.12
C ALA A 59 4.27 -0.05 -13.71
N ALA A 60 4.83 0.84 -12.88
CA ALA A 60 5.43 2.08 -13.36
C ALA A 60 6.63 1.86 -14.28
N LYS A 61 7.50 0.90 -13.95
CA LYS A 61 8.65 0.52 -14.79
C LYS A 61 8.24 -0.09 -16.13
N ALA A 62 7.10 -0.78 -16.18
CA ALA A 62 6.60 -1.37 -17.43
C ALA A 62 6.22 -0.29 -18.47
N ILE A 63 5.82 0.90 -18.01
CA ILE A 63 5.46 2.04 -18.85
C ILE A 63 6.70 2.80 -19.32
N PHE A 64 7.74 2.89 -18.47
CA PHE A 64 8.99 3.59 -18.76
C PHE A 64 10.21 2.63 -18.74
N PRO A 65 10.38 1.76 -19.75
CA PRO A 65 11.34 0.67 -19.71
C PRO A 65 12.80 1.07 -20.03
N ASN A 66 13.04 2.30 -20.52
CA ASN A 66 14.36 2.66 -21.07
C ASN A 66 15.42 2.92 -19.99
N GLY A 67 15.03 3.04 -18.72
CA GLY A 67 15.94 3.17 -17.58
C GLY A 67 16.77 4.46 -17.59
N THR A 68 16.28 5.51 -18.26
CA THR A 68 16.94 6.82 -18.29
C THR A 68 16.64 7.63 -17.01
N GLU A 69 17.43 8.66 -16.70
CA GLU A 69 17.14 9.55 -15.56
C GLU A 69 15.75 10.22 -15.68
N ALA A 70 15.36 10.59 -16.90
CA ALA A 70 14.03 11.14 -17.17
C ALA A 70 12.89 10.11 -16.95
N ASP A 71 13.17 8.81 -17.07
CA ASP A 71 12.21 7.76 -16.74
C ASP A 71 12.10 7.57 -15.23
N ALA A 72 13.19 7.72 -14.49
CA ALA A 72 13.18 7.61 -13.03
C ALA A 72 12.26 8.66 -12.38
N GLU A 73 12.33 9.91 -12.85
CA GLU A 73 11.42 10.98 -12.41
C GLU A 73 9.96 10.63 -12.68
N LYS A 74 9.63 10.20 -13.91
CA LYS A 74 8.27 9.81 -14.29
C LYS A 74 7.74 8.59 -13.52
N ILE A 75 8.62 7.63 -13.21
CA ILE A 75 8.28 6.47 -12.39
C ILE A 75 7.91 6.95 -10.98
N ASN A 76 8.69 7.86 -10.40
CA ASN A 76 8.41 8.41 -9.07
C ASN A 76 7.09 9.20 -9.04
N ASP A 77 6.83 10.00 -10.07
CA ASP A 77 5.56 10.71 -10.21
C ASP A 77 4.38 9.74 -10.28
N LEU A 78 4.47 8.73 -11.14
CA LEU A 78 3.40 7.74 -11.33
C LEU A 78 3.16 6.91 -10.07
N MET A 79 4.22 6.58 -9.33
CA MET A 79 4.15 5.96 -8.01
C MET A 79 3.41 6.85 -7.01
N GLY A 80 3.75 8.14 -6.97
CA GLY A 80 3.07 9.13 -6.12
C GLY A 80 1.57 9.18 -6.42
N TYR A 81 1.19 9.30 -7.68
CA TYR A 81 -0.22 9.31 -8.09
C TYR A 81 -0.96 8.01 -7.72
N THR A 82 -0.33 6.85 -7.96
CA THR A 82 -0.92 5.54 -7.64
C THR A 82 -1.12 5.37 -6.12
N ILE A 83 -0.14 5.79 -5.32
CA ILE A 83 -0.24 5.76 -3.85
C ILE A 83 -1.29 6.75 -3.35
N PHE A 84 -1.37 7.95 -3.94
CA PHE A 84 -2.41 8.90 -3.62
C PHE A 84 -3.81 8.32 -3.86
N ASP A 85 -4.03 7.66 -5.00
CA ASP A 85 -5.32 7.01 -5.30
C ASP A 85 -5.63 5.86 -4.34
N MET A 86 -4.62 5.06 -3.96
CA MET A 86 -4.77 4.04 -2.93
C MET A 86 -5.25 4.65 -1.60
N LEU A 87 -4.61 5.72 -1.14
CA LEU A 87 -4.99 6.43 0.10
C LEU A 87 -6.37 7.08 0.00
N ASN A 88 -6.74 7.61 -1.16
CA ASN A 88 -8.05 8.20 -1.36
C ASN A 88 -9.16 7.12 -1.35
N MET A 89 -8.91 5.99 -2.01
CA MET A 89 -9.87 4.89 -2.10
C MET A 89 -10.03 4.12 -0.79
N SER A 90 -9.00 4.07 0.07
CA SER A 90 -9.12 3.48 1.39
C SER A 90 -10.07 4.25 2.32
N VAL A 91 -10.23 5.56 2.09
CA VAL A 91 -11.16 6.42 2.85
C VAL A 91 -12.54 6.46 2.19
N ARG A 92 -12.61 6.55 0.85
CA ARG A 92 -13.87 6.83 0.13
C ARG A 92 -14.57 5.59 -0.42
N GLY A 93 -13.83 4.56 -0.80
CA GLY A 93 -14.33 3.40 -1.54
C GLY A 93 -14.18 2.09 -0.77
N SER A 94 -14.01 2.17 0.55
CA SER A 94 -13.74 1.01 1.38
C SER A 94 -15.00 0.38 1.96
N VAL A 95 -14.91 -0.93 2.18
CA VAL A 95 -15.95 -1.74 2.80
C VAL A 95 -15.34 -2.38 4.04
N ALA A 96 -16.00 -2.23 5.19
CA ALA A 96 -15.54 -2.85 6.44
C ALA A 96 -15.50 -4.38 6.31
N LEU A 97 -14.36 -4.98 6.68
CA LEU A 97 -14.24 -6.42 6.88
C LEU A 97 -14.52 -6.78 8.34
N ASN A 98 -14.02 -5.96 9.25
CA ASN A 98 -14.21 -6.04 10.70
C ASN A 98 -13.96 -4.64 11.31
N ASP A 99 -13.90 -4.54 12.64
CA ASP A 99 -13.73 -3.27 13.36
C ASP A 99 -12.37 -2.58 13.12
N GLN A 100 -11.37 -3.33 12.65
CA GLN A 100 -9.98 -2.88 12.47
C GLN A 100 -9.52 -2.90 11.01
N SER A 101 -10.23 -3.59 10.12
CA SER A 101 -9.82 -3.79 8.74
C SER A 101 -10.91 -3.40 7.74
N VAL A 102 -10.48 -2.74 6.67
CA VAL A 102 -11.33 -2.42 5.51
C VAL A 102 -10.72 -2.98 4.23
N LYS A 103 -11.57 -3.34 3.28
CA LYS A 103 -11.19 -3.79 1.93
C LYS A 103 -11.61 -2.75 0.91
N PHE A 104 -10.75 -2.48 -0.06
CA PHE A 104 -11.04 -1.53 -1.13
C PHE A 104 -10.33 -1.95 -2.42
N LYS A 105 -10.69 -1.28 -3.51
CA LYS A 105 -10.06 -1.47 -4.82
C LYS A 105 -9.69 -0.12 -5.40
N TYR A 106 -8.62 -0.10 -6.18
CA TYR A 106 -8.19 1.05 -6.96
C TYR A 106 -7.50 0.56 -8.23
N ALA A 107 -7.47 1.40 -9.25
CA ALA A 107 -6.77 1.13 -10.49
C ALA A 107 -5.32 1.61 -10.38
N LEU A 108 -4.41 0.92 -11.06
CA LEU A 108 -3.06 1.44 -11.33
C LEU A 108 -3.15 2.61 -12.31
N GLN A 109 -2.21 3.56 -12.26
CA GLN A 109 -2.12 4.60 -13.29
C GLN A 109 -1.23 4.15 -14.46
N ASP A 110 -1.68 4.38 -15.69
CA ASP A 110 -0.93 4.13 -16.93
C ASP A 110 -0.18 5.40 -17.41
N THR A 111 -0.74 6.57 -17.12
CA THR A 111 -0.12 7.89 -17.26
C THR A 111 -0.71 8.80 -16.18
N PRO A 112 -0.10 9.97 -15.87
CA PRO A 112 -0.70 10.91 -14.93
C PRO A 112 -2.16 11.21 -15.31
N HIS A 113 -3.09 10.85 -14.42
CA HIS A 113 -4.54 11.01 -14.56
C HIS A 113 -5.26 10.04 -15.52
N THR A 114 -4.60 8.97 -15.97
CA THR A 114 -5.27 7.87 -16.69
C THR A 114 -5.04 6.55 -15.99
N PHE A 115 -6.09 5.73 -15.94
CA PHE A 115 -6.10 4.48 -15.18
C PHE A 115 -5.97 3.26 -16.10
N SER A 116 -5.21 2.28 -15.62
CA SER A 116 -5.22 0.92 -16.15
C SER A 116 -6.57 0.26 -15.90
N ASP A 117 -6.96 -0.66 -16.79
CA ASP A 117 -8.08 -1.58 -16.53
C ASP A 117 -7.77 -2.56 -15.37
N THR A 118 -6.50 -2.61 -14.93
CA THR A 118 -6.06 -3.46 -13.82
C THR A 118 -6.44 -2.87 -12.47
N LEU A 119 -7.35 -3.54 -11.76
CA LEU A 119 -7.71 -3.21 -10.38
C LEU A 119 -6.85 -3.99 -9.38
N ILE A 120 -6.25 -3.28 -8.43
CA ILE A 120 -5.64 -3.85 -7.24
C ILE A 120 -6.69 -3.92 -6.14
N THR A 121 -6.82 -5.09 -5.52
CA THR A 121 -7.58 -5.27 -4.28
C THR A 121 -6.61 -5.13 -3.11
N ASN A 122 -6.99 -4.34 -2.11
CA ASN A 122 -6.12 -3.99 -0.99
C ASN A 122 -6.91 -4.05 0.32
N ILE A 123 -6.22 -4.36 1.41
CA ILE A 123 -6.71 -4.34 2.77
C ILE A 123 -5.92 -3.28 3.53
N ALA A 124 -6.64 -2.38 4.21
CA ALA A 124 -6.06 -1.50 5.20
C ALA A 124 -6.46 -2.01 6.59
N THR A 125 -5.47 -2.21 7.46
CA THR A 125 -5.68 -2.68 8.83
C THR A 125 -5.09 -1.69 9.82
N VAL A 126 -5.85 -1.38 10.86
CA VAL A 126 -5.39 -0.63 12.03
C VAL A 126 -4.76 -1.62 13.02
N GLY A 127 -3.53 -1.35 13.43
CA GLY A 127 -2.82 -2.18 14.41
C GLY A 127 -1.91 -1.36 15.33
N PRO A 128 -1.26 -2.02 16.32
CA PRO A 128 -0.27 -1.37 17.17
C PRO A 128 1.07 -1.21 16.43
N GLY A 129 1.67 -0.03 16.58
CA GLY A 129 3.04 0.29 16.18
C GLY A 129 4.07 -0.16 17.21
N VAL A 130 5.35 0.14 16.96
CA VAL A 130 6.46 -0.32 17.80
C VAL A 130 6.35 0.21 19.23
N ASN A 131 5.84 1.43 19.42
CA ASN A 131 5.66 2.05 20.74
C ASN A 131 4.21 1.99 21.24
N GLY A 132 3.36 1.16 20.61
CA GLY A 132 1.94 1.02 20.95
C GLY A 132 1.04 2.13 20.38
N GLU A 133 1.59 3.05 19.59
CA GLU A 133 0.81 3.99 18.80
C GLU A 133 -0.05 3.26 17.76
N PRO A 134 -1.25 3.73 17.42
CA PRO A 134 -2.00 3.14 16.32
C PRO A 134 -1.28 3.43 15.00
N ILE A 135 -1.26 2.44 14.11
CA ILE A 135 -0.71 2.53 12.75
C ILE A 135 -1.72 2.00 11.73
N ILE A 136 -1.56 2.43 10.48
CA ILE A 136 -2.32 1.90 9.34
C ILE A 136 -1.38 1.09 8.46
N THR A 137 -1.72 -0.16 8.18
CA THR A 137 -0.96 -1.00 7.25
C THR A 137 -1.79 -1.33 6.01
N PHE A 138 -1.24 -1.03 4.85
CA PHE A 138 -1.77 -1.41 3.53
C PHE A 138 -1.10 -2.68 3.02
N MET A 139 -1.89 -3.65 2.60
CA MET A 139 -1.41 -4.97 2.19
C MET A 139 -2.33 -5.61 1.15
N MET A 140 -1.79 -6.49 0.31
CA MET A 140 -2.67 -7.31 -0.54
C MET A 140 -3.39 -8.37 0.31
N PRO A 141 -4.57 -8.86 -0.09
CA PRO A 141 -5.31 -9.87 0.68
C PRO A 141 -4.52 -11.15 0.98
N GLU A 142 -3.57 -11.51 0.12
CA GLU A 142 -2.65 -12.63 0.29
C GLU A 142 -1.50 -12.37 1.27
N ASP A 143 -1.26 -11.11 1.65
CA ASP A 143 -0.23 -10.72 2.63
C ASP A 143 -0.79 -10.63 4.07
N GLN A 144 -2.11 -10.81 4.26
CA GLN A 144 -2.78 -10.74 5.56
C GLN A 144 -2.55 -12.00 6.40
#